data_AF-A0A7W8D017-F1
#
_entry.id   AF-A0A7W8D017-F1
#
_cell.length_a   1.000
_cell.length_b   1.000
_cell.length_c   1.000
_cell.angle_alpha   90.00
_cell.angle_beta   90.00
_cell.angle_gamma   90.00
#
_symmetry.space_group_name_H-M   'P 1'
#
loop_
_entity.id
_entity.type
_entity.pdbx_description
1 polymer ?
#
loop_
_entity_poly.entity_id
_entity_poly.type
_entity_poly.pdbx_seq_one_letter_code
_entity_poly.pdbx_strand_id
1 'polypeptide(L)'
;MKRNNVLSWDAYFMSMAHLSALRSKDPNTQVGACIVNSDKRVVGLGYNGFPRGCSDDEYPWERDGEYLGTKYPYVVHAELNAILNSIQDLERMHDLCFFVPMQ
;
A
#
# COMPACT_ATOMS: atom_id res chain seq x y z
N MET A 1 22.53 25.39 -15.34
CA MET A 1 22.53 25.28 -13.86
C MET A 1 21.65 24.10 -13.46
N LYS A 2 22.08 23.21 -12.56
CA LYS A 2 21.25 22.07 -12.08
C LYS A 2 20.72 22.38 -10.67
N ARG A 3 19.50 21.91 -10.36
CA ARG A 3 18.92 22.03 -9.02
C ARG A 3 19.58 21.02 -8.08
N ASN A 4 20.09 21.50 -6.95
CA ASN A 4 20.84 20.65 -5.99
C ASN A 4 19.96 19.97 -4.93
N ASN A 5 18.70 20.39 -4.77
CA ASN A 5 17.76 19.83 -3.78
C ASN A 5 16.63 19.05 -4.47
N VAL A 6 17.01 17.94 -5.11
CA VAL A 6 16.08 16.98 -5.74
C VAL A 6 16.04 15.74 -4.84
N LEU A 7 14.85 15.15 -4.68
CA LEU A 7 14.69 13.92 -3.90
C LEU A 7 15.55 12.79 -4.46
N SER A 8 16.13 11.98 -3.57
CA SER A 8 16.66 10.68 -3.97
C SER A 8 15.51 9.78 -4.42
N TRP A 9 15.84 8.74 -5.18
CA TRP A 9 14.84 7.76 -5.61
C TRP A 9 14.15 7.09 -4.43
N ASP A 10 14.91 6.66 -3.42
CA ASP A 10 14.35 6.02 -2.23
C ASP A 10 13.41 6.97 -1.47
N ALA A 11 13.81 8.24 -1.29
CA ALA A 11 12.95 9.22 -0.64
C ALA A 11 11.68 9.48 -1.44
N TYR A 12 11.77 9.52 -2.77
CA TYR A 12 10.62 9.69 -3.66
C TYR A 12 9.65 8.51 -3.58
N PHE A 13 10.14 7.28 -3.69
CA PHE A 13 9.31 6.07 -3.64
C PHE A 13 8.71 5.83 -2.26
N MET A 14 9.48 6.05 -1.19
CA MET A 14 8.96 5.98 0.17
C MET A 14 7.91 7.07 0.43
N SER A 15 8.09 8.28 -0.10
CA SER A 15 7.07 9.34 -0.01
C SER A 15 5.76 8.95 -0.71
N MET A 16 5.83 8.24 -1.83
CA MET A 16 4.62 7.73 -2.50
C MET A 16 3.93 6.63 -1.68
N ALA A 17 4.69 5.78 -0.98
CA ALA A 17 4.10 4.80 -0.06
C ALA A 17 3.40 5.50 1.12
N HIS A 18 4.02 6.52 1.74
CA HIS A 18 3.38 7.34 2.76
C HIS A 18 2.13 8.06 2.24
N LEU A 19 2.19 8.64 1.04
CA LEU A 19 1.03 9.30 0.44
C LEU A 19 -0.11 8.32 0.14
N SER A 20 0.23 7.10 -0.28
CA SER A 20 -0.75 6.03 -0.48
C SER A 20 -1.41 5.62 0.83
N ALA A 21 -0.67 5.61 1.95
CA ALA A 21 -1.25 5.33 3.27
C ALA A 21 -2.40 6.30 3.63
N LEU A 22 -2.33 7.56 3.21
CA LEU A 22 -3.38 8.57 3.45
C LEU A 22 -4.72 8.26 2.74
N ARG A 23 -4.76 7.23 1.88
CA ARG A 23 -5.99 6.70 1.28
C ARG A 23 -6.68 5.63 2.12
N SER A 24 -5.98 5.06 3.10
CA SER A 24 -6.54 4.06 4.01
C SER A 24 -7.68 4.65 4.83
N LYS A 25 -8.76 3.89 4.98
CA LYS A 25 -9.89 4.24 5.84
C LYS A 25 -9.83 3.61 7.23
N ASP A 26 -8.82 2.79 7.49
CA ASP A 26 -8.61 2.20 8.81
C ASP A 26 -8.31 3.31 9.83
N PRO A 27 -9.09 3.48 10.91
CA PRO A 27 -8.87 4.56 11.85
C PRO A 27 -7.65 4.35 12.75
N ASN A 28 -7.12 3.12 12.83
CA ASN A 28 -6.05 2.76 13.74
C ASN A 28 -4.69 2.66 13.06
N THR A 29 -4.66 2.19 11.82
CA THR A 29 -3.43 1.73 11.16
C THR A 29 -3.52 2.09 9.68
N GLN A 30 -2.77 3.10 9.23
CA GLN A 30 -2.68 3.47 7.81
C GLN A 30 -1.33 3.09 7.20
N VAL A 31 -1.32 2.05 6.37
CA VAL A 31 -0.11 1.57 5.67
C VAL A 31 -0.32 1.76 4.18
N GLY A 32 0.74 2.18 3.49
CA GLY A 32 0.81 2.24 2.04
C GLY A 32 1.99 1.45 1.52
N ALA A 33 1.96 1.07 0.25
CA ALA A 33 3.04 0.33 -0.40
C ALA A 33 3.26 0.87 -1.82
N CYS A 34 4.52 0.92 -2.24
CA CYS A 34 4.92 1.27 -3.59
C CYS A 34 5.88 0.22 -4.13
N ILE A 35 5.53 -0.39 -5.26
CA ILE A 35 6.35 -1.38 -5.96
C ILE A 35 7.01 -0.70 -7.16
N VAL A 36 8.32 -0.85 -7.26
CA VAL A 36 9.15 -0.20 -8.28
C VAL A 36 10.00 -1.24 -8.98
N ASN A 37 10.11 -1.16 -10.31
CA ASN A 37 10.98 -2.04 -11.07
C ASN A 37 12.42 -1.50 -11.21
N SER A 38 13.30 -2.28 -11.82
CA SER A 38 14.71 -1.93 -12.07
C SER A 38 14.91 -0.66 -12.90
N ASP A 39 13.93 -0.30 -13.75
CA ASP A 39 13.90 0.94 -14.53
C ASP A 39 13.41 2.17 -13.72
N LYS A 40 13.21 2.01 -12.40
CA LYS A 40 12.68 3.06 -11.50
C LYS A 40 11.30 3.54 -11.89
N ARG A 41 10.47 2.63 -12.41
CA ARG A 41 9.06 2.88 -12.70
C ARG A 41 8.20 2.28 -11.61
N VAL A 42 7.22 3.05 -11.15
CA VAL A 42 6.18 2.55 -10.26
C VAL A 42 5.31 1.58 -11.05
N VAL A 43 5.20 0.35 -10.56
CA VAL A 43 4.41 -0.71 -11.21
C VAL A 43 3.19 -1.09 -10.39
N GLY A 44 3.18 -0.79 -9.08
CA GLY A 44 2.05 -1.01 -8.20
C GLY A 44 2.02 -0.02 -7.04
N LEU A 45 0.82 0.40 -6.66
CA LEU A 45 0.56 1.19 -5.46
C LEU A 45 -0.57 0.53 -4.68
N GLY A 46 -0.45 0.54 -3.36
CA GLY A 46 -1.44 -0.06 -2.47
C GLY A 46 -1.53 0.67 -1.14
N TYR A 47 -2.65 0.44 -0.47
CA TYR A 47 -2.90 0.85 0.91
C TYR A 47 -3.79 -0.19 1.58
N ASN A 48 -3.76 -0.27 2.91
CA ASN A 48 -4.60 -1.23 3.61
C ASN A 48 -6.08 -0.83 3.55
N GLY A 49 -6.96 -1.79 3.32
CA GLY A 49 -8.38 -1.54 3.07
C GLY A 49 -9.16 -2.82 2.84
N PHE A 50 -10.49 -2.72 2.81
CA PHE A 50 -11.33 -3.86 2.44
C PHE A 50 -11.26 -4.18 0.94
N PRO A 51 -11.58 -5.42 0.54
CA PRO A 51 -11.67 -5.81 -0.86
C PRO A 51 -12.63 -4.92 -1.64
N ARG A 52 -12.41 -4.85 -2.95
CA ARG A 52 -13.30 -4.10 -3.84
C ARG A 52 -14.73 -4.64 -3.74
N GLY A 53 -15.67 -3.74 -3.45
CA GLY A 53 -17.09 -4.09 -3.27
C GLY A 53 -17.51 -4.29 -1.82
N CYS A 54 -16.58 -4.33 -0.87
CA CYS A 54 -16.89 -4.31 0.56
C CYS A 54 -16.94 -2.86 1.05
N SER A 55 -18.12 -2.37 1.46
CA SER A 55 -18.27 -1.02 2.00
C SER A 55 -17.80 -0.94 3.45
N ASP A 56 -17.13 0.15 3.82
CA ASP A 56 -16.83 0.50 5.21
C ASP A 56 -18.07 0.87 6.05
N ASP A 57 -19.23 1.04 5.41
CA ASP A 57 -20.52 1.16 6.10
C ASP A 57 -21.11 -0.21 6.49
N GLU A 58 -20.64 -1.30 5.86
CA GLU A 58 -21.15 -2.66 6.07
C GLU A 58 -20.20 -3.54 6.88
N TYR A 59 -18.89 -3.30 6.77
CA TYR A 59 -17.85 -4.13 7.39
C TYR A 59 -17.14 -3.38 8.53
N PRO A 60 -16.86 -4.07 9.66
CA PRO A 60 -16.34 -3.45 10.88
C PRO A 60 -14.86 -3.08 10.79
N TRP A 61 -14.49 -1.95 11.39
CA TRP A 61 -13.09 -1.51 11.58
C TRP A 61 -12.54 -1.86 12.98
N GLU A 62 -13.39 -2.41 13.82
CA GLU A 62 -13.13 -2.73 15.22
C GLU A 62 -12.00 -3.76 15.36
N ARG A 63 -11.20 -3.61 16.41
CA ARG A 63 -10.09 -4.52 16.75
C ARG A 63 -10.48 -5.57 17.79
N ASP A 64 -11.54 -5.32 18.53
CA ASP A 64 -11.97 -6.14 19.65
C ASP A 64 -13.40 -6.63 19.41
N GLY A 65 -13.70 -7.87 19.81
CA GLY A 65 -15.00 -8.50 19.63
C GLY A 65 -14.91 -9.92 19.10
N GLU A 66 -16.04 -10.48 18.69
CA GLU A 66 -16.06 -11.75 17.95
C GLU A 66 -15.38 -11.57 16.59
N TYR A 67 -14.71 -12.63 16.08
CA TYR A 67 -13.85 -12.54 14.88
C TYR A 67 -14.51 -11.82 13.69
N LEU A 68 -15.76 -12.18 13.36
CA LEU A 68 -16.51 -11.56 12.25
C LEU A 68 -16.97 -10.12 12.52
N GLY A 69 -16.96 -9.70 13.78
CA GLY A 69 -17.20 -8.32 14.22
C GLY A 69 -15.93 -7.47 14.28
N THR A 70 -14.77 -8.01 13.86
CA THR A 70 -13.51 -7.25 13.78
C THR A 70 -13.10 -7.03 12.33
N LYS A 71 -12.16 -6.12 12.09
CA LYS A 71 -11.58 -5.89 10.75
C LYS A 71 -10.75 -7.05 10.22
N TYR A 72 -10.23 -7.91 11.10
CA TYR A 72 -9.21 -8.91 10.77
C TYR A 72 -9.59 -9.92 9.67
N PRO A 73 -10.82 -10.45 9.57
CA PRO A 73 -11.21 -11.30 8.45
C PRO A 73 -11.30 -10.57 7.10
N TYR A 74 -11.44 -9.25 7.10
CA TYR A 74 -11.79 -8.49 5.89
C TYR A 74 -10.66 -7.60 5.40
N VAL A 75 -9.81 -7.07 6.28
CA VAL A 75 -8.78 -6.10 5.89
C VAL A 75 -7.70 -6.76 5.04
N VAL A 76 -7.40 -6.13 3.90
CA VAL A 76 -6.29 -6.49 3.03
C VAL A 76 -5.12 -5.55 3.30
N HIS A 77 -3.93 -6.12 3.44
CA HIS A 77 -2.71 -5.37 3.66
C HIS A 77 -2.29 -4.54 2.44
N ALA A 78 -1.54 -3.47 2.68
CA ALA A 78 -1.13 -2.54 1.63
C ALA A 78 -0.26 -3.21 0.55
N GLU A 79 0.62 -4.12 0.97
CA GLU A 79 1.53 -4.88 0.12
C GLU A 79 0.77 -5.78 -0.84
N LEU A 80 -0.23 -6.51 -0.33
CA LEU A 80 -1.08 -7.38 -1.16
C LEU A 80 -1.91 -6.54 -2.14
N ASN A 81 -2.48 -5.43 -1.68
CA ASN A 81 -3.19 -4.52 -2.58
C ASN A 81 -2.26 -3.92 -3.65
N ALA A 82 -0.99 -3.62 -3.34
CA ALA A 82 -0.03 -3.12 -4.33
C ALA A 82 0.31 -4.18 -5.39
N ILE A 83 0.44 -5.45 -4.99
CA ILE A 83 0.63 -6.60 -5.88
C ILE A 83 -0.58 -6.77 -6.80
N LEU A 84 -1.78 -6.79 -6.24
CA LEU A 84 -3.03 -6.98 -7.00
C LEU A 84 -3.33 -5.82 -7.96
N ASN A 85 -2.90 -4.60 -7.62
CA ASN A 85 -3.02 -3.43 -8.47
C ASN A 85 -1.86 -3.29 -9.47
N SER A 86 -0.90 -4.21 -9.50
CA SER A 86 0.24 -4.14 -10.41
C SER A 86 -0.22 -4.11 -11.87
N ILE A 87 0.35 -3.20 -12.65
CA ILE A 87 0.14 -3.13 -14.10
C ILE A 87 1.13 -4.00 -14.88
N GLN A 88 2.09 -4.61 -14.20
CA GLN A 88 3.05 -5.55 -14.77
C GLN A 88 2.76 -6.97 -14.32
N ASP A 89 3.10 -7.92 -15.19
CA ASP A 89 3.19 -9.31 -14.80
C ASP A 89 4.28 -9.50 -13.73
N LEU A 90 3.89 -10.15 -12.64
CA LEU A 90 4.73 -10.35 -11.47
C LEU A 90 5.42 -11.73 -11.48
N GLU A 91 5.39 -12.49 -12.58
CA GLU A 91 6.15 -13.74 -12.70
C GLU A 91 7.65 -13.58 -12.40
N ARG A 92 8.21 -12.37 -12.57
CA ARG A 92 9.60 -12.03 -12.27
C ARG A 92 9.74 -11.02 -11.14
N MET A 93 9.35 -11.39 -9.93
CA MET A 93 9.43 -10.51 -8.75
C MET A 93 10.87 -10.13 -8.33
N HIS A 94 11.91 -10.80 -8.83
CA HIS A 94 13.30 -10.57 -8.39
C HIS A 94 13.84 -9.18 -8.75
N ASP A 95 13.26 -8.51 -9.74
CA ASP A 95 13.64 -7.16 -10.18
C ASP A 95 12.80 -6.04 -9.53
N LEU A 96 11.94 -6.40 -8.58
CA LEU A 96 11.01 -5.47 -7.93
C LEU A 96 11.49 -5.08 -6.54
N CYS A 97 11.44 -3.78 -6.25
CA CYS A 97 11.69 -3.22 -4.94
C CYS A 97 10.38 -2.74 -4.31
N PHE A 98 10.14 -3.14 -3.07
CA PHE A 98 8.97 -2.74 -2.29
C PHE A 98 9.38 -1.64 -1.30
N PHE A 99 8.69 -0.50 -1.38
CA PHE A 99 8.77 0.58 -0.41
C PHE A 99 7.51 0.53 0.44
N VAL A 100 7.68 0.20 1.72
CA VAL A 100 6.61 0.10 2.72
C VAL A 100 7.09 0.82 3.98
N PRO A 101 6.39 1.87 4.45
CA PRO A 101 6.72 2.52 5.70
C PRO A 101 6.30 1.59 6.84
N MET A 102 7.27 1.22 7.69
CA MET A 102 6.95 0.55 8.94
C MET A 102 6.16 1.50 9.85
N GLN A 103 5.16 0.97 10.54
CA GLN A 103 4.49 1.64 11.65
C GLN A 103 5.14 1.29 12.98
#